data_AF-A0A5N4E9J9-F1
#
_entry.id   AF-A0A5N4E9J9-F1
#
_cell.length_a   1.000
_cell.length_b   1.000
_cell.length_c   1.000
_cell.angle_alpha   90.00
_cell.angle_beta   90.00
_cell.angle_gamma   90.00
#
_symmetry.space_group_name_H-M   'P 1'
#
loop_
_entity.id
_entity.type
_entity.pdbx_description
1 polymer ?
#
loop_
_entity_poly.entity_id
_entity_poly.type
_entity_poly.pdbx_seq_one_letter_code
_entity_poly.pdbx_strand_id
1 'polypeptide(L)'
;MHQTNNARFLDLLWRHVLSLGLLTMAFLVSYSRVYLLYHTWSQVLYGGIAGGLMAIAWFVFTQEVLTPLFPRIAAWPVSEFFLIRDTSLIPNVLWFEYTVTRAEARNRQRKLGTKLQ
;
A
#
# COMPACT_ATOMS: atom_id res chain seq x y z
N MET A 1 10.89 -21.82 0.81
CA MET A 1 11.28 -20.83 1.84
C MET A 1 12.34 -19.82 1.38
N HIS A 2 13.13 -20.07 0.31
CA HIS A 2 14.07 -19.06 -0.20
C HIS A 2 13.41 -17.88 -0.95
N GLN A 3 12.34 -18.12 -1.71
CA GLN A 3 11.68 -17.08 -2.52
C GLN A 3 11.01 -15.99 -1.66
N THR A 4 10.52 -16.34 -0.46
CA THR A 4 9.92 -15.39 0.49
C THR A 4 10.94 -14.44 1.10
N ASN A 5 12.19 -14.90 1.30
CA ASN A 5 13.23 -14.08 1.92
C ASN A 5 13.79 -13.04 0.94
N ASN A 6 14.04 -13.43 -0.32
CA ASN A 6 14.51 -12.49 -1.35
C ASN A 6 13.44 -11.45 -1.68
N ALA A 7 12.17 -11.87 -1.79
CA ALA A 7 11.06 -10.94 -2.01
C ALA A 7 10.89 -9.96 -0.83
N ARG A 8 10.98 -10.46 0.42
CA ARG A 8 10.90 -9.60 1.62
C ARG A 8 12.05 -8.59 1.69
N PHE A 9 13.27 -8.99 1.35
CA PHE A 9 14.40 -8.08 1.33
C PHE A 9 14.21 -6.97 0.28
N LEU A 10 13.83 -7.34 -0.94
CA LEU A 10 13.55 -6.37 -2.02
C LEU A 10 12.39 -5.44 -1.65
N ASP A 11 11.33 -5.96 -1.03
CA ASP A 11 10.20 -5.15 -0.57
C ASP A 11 10.62 -4.13 0.49
N LEU A 12 11.43 -4.54 1.48
CA LEU A 12 11.94 -3.65 2.51
C LEU A 12 12.88 -2.59 1.91
N LEU A 13 13.80 -3.02 1.05
CA LEU A 13 14.75 -2.13 0.38
C LEU A 13 14.01 -1.08 -0.46
N TRP A 14 13.07 -1.50 -1.30
CA TRP A 14 12.28 -0.61 -2.14
C TRP A 14 11.49 0.41 -1.32
N ARG A 15 10.86 -0.03 -0.22
CA ARG A 15 10.16 0.88 0.71
C ARG A 15 11.10 1.96 1.25
N HIS A 16 12.30 1.57 1.69
CA HIS A 16 13.27 2.53 2.23
C HIS A 16 13.81 3.48 1.16
N VAL A 17 14.12 2.97 -0.04
CA VAL A 17 14.54 3.79 -1.18
C VAL A 17 13.46 4.82 -1.55
N LEU A 18 12.20 4.40 -1.63
CA LEU A 18 11.09 5.32 -1.89
C LEU A 18 10.94 6.35 -0.78
N SER A 19 11.00 5.95 0.50
CA SER A 19 10.90 6.88 1.63
C SER A 19 12.02 7.92 1.61
N LEU A 20 13.27 7.50 1.35
CA LEU A 20 14.41 8.41 1.22
C LEU A 20 14.26 9.35 0.02
N GLY A 21 13.78 8.84 -1.12
CA GLY A 21 13.50 9.64 -2.30
C GLY A 21 12.44 10.72 -2.04
N LEU A 22 11.34 10.35 -1.39
CA LEU A 22 10.27 11.28 -1.00
C LEU A 22 10.76 12.33 0.00
N LEU A 23 11.54 11.94 1.00
CA LEU A 23 12.15 12.88 1.95
C LEU A 23 13.07 13.87 1.23
N THR A 24 13.93 13.38 0.33
CA THR A 24 14.82 14.23 -0.47
C THR A 24 14.03 15.24 -1.29
N MET A 25 12.97 14.79 -1.97
CA MET A 25 12.07 15.68 -2.73
C MET A 25 11.38 16.70 -1.84
N ALA A 26 10.90 16.30 -0.66
CA ALA A 26 10.30 17.22 0.30
C ALA A 26 11.28 18.31 0.74
N PHE A 27 12.54 17.95 1.07
CA PHE A 27 13.58 18.92 1.40
C PHE A 27 13.92 19.84 0.23
N LEU A 28 14.01 19.33 -1.00
CA LEU A 28 14.25 20.14 -2.19
C LEU A 28 13.13 21.17 -2.41
N VAL A 29 11.87 20.76 -2.24
CA VAL A 29 10.71 21.66 -2.35
C VAL A 29 10.77 22.72 -1.24
N SER A 30 11.01 22.33 0.01
CA SER A 30 11.15 23.27 1.12
C SER A 30 12.29 24.26 0.92
N TYR A 31 13.45 23.79 0.45
CA TYR A 31 14.59 24.64 0.10
C TYR A 31 14.24 25.63 -1.01
N SER A 32 13.54 25.17 -2.06
CA SER A 32 13.14 26.05 -3.17
C SER A 32 12.27 27.22 -2.70
N ARG A 33 11.44 27.03 -1.67
CA ARG A 33 10.59 28.10 -1.09
C ARG A 33 11.40 29.16 -0.34
N VAL A 34 12.47 28.75 0.33
CA VAL A 34 13.38 29.68 1.00
C VAL A 34 14.27 30.39 -0.02
N TYR A 35 14.79 29.66 -1.00
CA TYR A 35 15.64 30.22 -2.07
C TYR A 35 14.91 31.28 -2.89
N LEU A 36 13.65 31.04 -3.25
CA LEU A 36 12.80 32.01 -3.96
C LEU A 36 12.23 33.10 -3.04
N LEU A 37 12.68 33.17 -1.77
CA LEU A 37 12.27 34.16 -0.78
C LEU A 37 10.77 34.17 -0.46
N TYR A 38 10.04 33.10 -0.77
CA TYR A 38 8.63 32.98 -0.42
C TYR A 38 8.42 32.68 1.06
N HIS A 39 9.33 31.94 1.69
CA HIS A 39 9.20 31.48 3.07
C HIS A 39 10.52 31.66 3.84
N THR A 40 10.42 31.88 5.15
CA THR A 40 11.59 31.85 6.04
C THR A 40 11.90 30.44 6.53
N TRP A 41 13.13 30.20 6.98
CA TRP A 41 13.51 28.93 7.62
C TRP A 41 12.62 28.57 8.82
N SER A 42 12.20 29.58 9.61
CA SER A 42 11.29 29.36 10.73
C SER A 42 9.91 28.90 10.27
N GLN A 43 9.33 29.50 9.23
CA GLN A 43 8.05 29.08 8.67
C GLN A 43 8.10 27.64 8.14
N VAL A 44 9.19 27.28 7.45
CA VAL A 44 9.39 25.91 6.96
C VAL A 44 9.49 24.92 8.13
N LEU A 45 10.22 25.28 9.20
CA LEU A 45 10.35 24.42 10.38
C LEU A 45 9.00 24.22 11.09
N TYR A 46 8.27 25.29 11.38
CA TYR A 46 6.95 25.19 12.00
C TYR A 46 5.95 24.44 11.12
N GLY A 47 5.98 24.65 9.80
CA GLY A 47 5.19 23.89 8.85
C GLY A 47 5.53 22.40 8.85
N GLY A 48 6.82 22.05 8.93
CA GLY A 48 7.29 20.67 9.06
C GLY A 48 6.82 20.01 10.36
N ILE A 49 6.90 20.71 11.50
CA ILE A 49 6.42 20.21 12.79
C ILE A 49 4.90 20.00 12.77
N ALA A 50 4.14 21.01 12.32
CA ALA A 50 2.69 20.92 12.23
C ALA A 50 2.24 19.81 11.29
N GLY A 51 2.88 19.70 10.12
CA GLY A 51 2.64 18.62 9.15
C GLY A 51 2.99 17.24 9.71
N GLY A 52 4.11 17.11 10.44
CA GLY A 52 4.52 15.87 11.10
C GLY A 52 3.52 15.41 12.16
N LEU A 53 3.08 16.32 13.04
CA LEU A 53 2.05 16.03 14.04
C LEU A 53 0.73 15.60 13.39
N MET A 54 0.31 16.30 12.34
CA MET A 54 -0.89 15.94 11.58
C MET A 54 -0.74 14.57 10.90
N ALA A 55 0.43 14.27 10.33
CA ALA A 55 0.68 12.98 9.70
C ALA A 55 0.62 11.82 10.71
N ILE A 56 1.16 12.00 11.92
CA ILE A 56 1.06 11.01 13.00
C ILE A 56 -0.41 10.83 13.42
N ALA A 57 -1.13 11.93 13.66
CA ALA A 57 -2.54 11.88 14.04
C ALA A 57 -3.39 11.18 12.96
N TRP A 58 -3.16 11.51 11.69
CA TRP A 58 -3.83 10.87 10.57
C TRP A 58 -3.47 9.38 10.43
N PHE A 59 -2.21 9.01 10.65
CA PHE A 59 -1.79 7.61 10.66
C PHE A 59 -2.50 6.81 11.76
N VAL A 60 -2.53 7.33 13.00
CA VAL A 60 -3.25 6.69 14.11
C VAL A 60 -4.73 6.57 13.79
N PHE A 61 -5.36 7.63 13.29
CA PHE A 61 -6.77 7.60 12.91
C PHE A 61 -7.06 6.54 11.85
N THR A 62 -6.27 6.50 10.78
CA THR A 62 -6.46 5.52 9.70
C THR A 62 -6.22 4.09 10.18
N GLN A 63 -5.15 3.84 10.94
CA GLN A 63 -4.80 2.49 11.40
C GLN A 63 -5.71 1.96 12.50
N GLU A 64 -6.01 2.77 13.51
CA GLU A 64 -6.75 2.30 14.69
C GLU A 64 -8.26 2.42 14.50
N VAL A 65 -8.74 3.38 13.70
CA VAL A 65 -10.18 3.60 13.51
C VAL A 65 -10.67 3.03 12.18
N LEU A 66 -10.01 3.33 11.05
CA LEU A 66 -10.52 2.94 9.73
C LEU A 66 -10.19 1.50 9.35
N THR A 67 -8.98 1.01 9.61
CA THR A 67 -8.59 -0.39 9.30
C THR A 67 -9.55 -1.43 9.86
N PRO A 68 -9.98 -1.40 11.14
CA PRO A 68 -10.94 -2.39 11.65
C PRO A 68 -12.35 -2.26 11.06
N LEU A 69 -12.70 -1.10 10.51
CA LEU A 69 -13.99 -0.89 9.83
C LEU A 69 -13.98 -1.40 8.38
N PHE A 70 -12.79 -1.49 7.77
CA PHE A 70 -12.63 -1.84 6.36
C PHE A 70 -13.30 -3.17 5.95
N PRO A 71 -13.20 -4.27 6.72
CA PRO A 71 -13.90 -5.52 6.37
C PRO A 71 -15.43 -5.37 6.33
N ARG A 72 -15.99 -4.51 7.20
CA ARG A 72 -17.44 -4.25 7.23
C ARG A 72 -17.87 -3.42 6.03
N ILE A 73 -17.07 -2.44 5.62
CA ILE A 73 -17.32 -1.58 4.45
C ILE A 73 -17.17 -2.38 3.15
N ALA A 74 -16.19 -3.29 3.08
CA ALA A 74 -15.99 -4.15 1.92
C ALA A 74 -17.16 -5.12 1.69
N ALA A 75 -17.93 -5.45 2.73
CA ALA A 75 -19.12 -6.29 2.64
C ALA A 75 -20.40 -5.55 2.23
N TRP A 76 -20.35 -4.24 1.96
CA TRP A 76 -21.52 -3.48 1.52
C TRP A 76 -21.91 -3.79 0.07
N PRO A 77 -23.20 -3.72 -0.31
CA PRO A 77 -23.65 -3.98 -1.68
C PRO A 77 -23.00 -3.07 -2.72
N VAL A 78 -22.71 -1.82 -2.37
CA VAL A 78 -21.99 -0.88 -3.25
C VAL A 78 -20.54 -1.34 -3.46
N SER A 79 -19.87 -1.81 -2.41
CA SER A 79 -18.52 -2.37 -2.50
C SER A 79 -18.49 -3.63 -3.34
N GLU A 80 -19.50 -4.50 -3.21
CA GLU A 80 -19.66 -5.69 -4.03
C GLU A 80 -19.90 -5.33 -5.50
N PHE A 81 -20.73 -4.32 -5.78
CA PHE A 81 -20.99 -3.82 -7.13
C PHE A 81 -19.70 -3.33 -7.82
N PHE A 82 -18.84 -2.62 -7.09
CA PHE A 82 -17.54 -2.17 -7.60
C PHE A 82 -16.42 -3.21 -7.49
N LEU A 83 -16.73 -4.43 -7.01
CA LEU A 83 -15.74 -5.50 -6.80
C LEU A 83 -14.59 -5.07 -5.88
N ILE A 84 -14.86 -4.23 -4.89
CA ILE A 84 -13.89 -3.82 -3.87
C ILE A 84 -13.56 -5.05 -3.01
N ARG A 85 -12.26 -5.34 -2.86
CA ARG A 85 -11.76 -6.49 -2.10
C ARG A 85 -10.80 -6.03 -1.02
N ASP A 86 -10.95 -6.59 0.17
CA ASP A 86 -9.97 -6.46 1.23
C ASP A 86 -8.87 -7.51 1.06
N THR A 87 -7.63 -7.05 0.85
CA THR A 87 -6.44 -7.89 0.72
C THR A 87 -5.44 -7.67 1.84
N SER A 88 -5.84 -6.95 2.90
CA SER A 88 -4.95 -6.50 3.98
C SER A 88 -4.25 -7.64 4.71
N LEU A 89 -4.88 -8.82 4.79
CA LEU A 89 -4.33 -10.01 5.45
C LEU A 89 -3.47 -10.89 4.51
N ILE A 90 -3.44 -10.60 3.21
CA ILE A 90 -2.72 -11.40 2.22
C ILE A 90 -1.30 -10.84 2.08
N PRO A 91 -0.25 -11.60 2.46
CA PRO A 91 1.13 -11.08 2.51
C PRO A 91 1.71 -10.78 1.12
N ASN A 92 1.29 -11.52 0.09
CA ASN A 92 1.67 -11.26 -1.29
C ASN A 92 0.49 -11.56 -2.22
N VAL A 93 -0.22 -10.49 -2.61
CA VAL A 93 -1.44 -10.60 -3.43
C VAL A 93 -1.16 -11.21 -4.80
N LEU A 94 -0.05 -10.83 -5.44
CA LEU A 94 0.30 -11.31 -6.78
C LEU A 94 0.57 -12.81 -6.79
N TRP A 95 1.31 -13.30 -5.79
CA TRP A 95 1.57 -14.72 -5.64
C TRP A 95 0.29 -15.49 -5.29
N PHE A 96 -0.53 -14.94 -4.40
CA PHE A 96 -1.83 -15.53 -4.05
C PHE A 96 -2.71 -15.68 -5.29
N GLU A 97 -2.92 -14.60 -6.05
CA GLU A 97 -3.73 -14.63 -7.27
C GLU A 97 -3.15 -15.57 -8.33
N TYR A 98 -1.83 -15.60 -8.50
CA TYR A 98 -1.16 -16.52 -9.43
C TYR A 98 -1.45 -17.99 -9.07
N THR A 99 -1.29 -18.36 -7.80
CA THR A 99 -1.48 -19.74 -7.35
C THR A 99 -2.95 -20.18 -7.43
N VAL A 100 -3.88 -19.31 -7.03
CA VAL A 100 -5.33 -19.56 -7.13
C VAL A 100 -5.75 -19.72 -8.59
N THR A 101 -5.35 -18.79 -9.45
CA THR A 101 -5.70 -18.82 -10.89
C THR A 101 -5.14 -20.07 -11.56
N ARG A 102 -3.88 -20.44 -11.25
CA ARG A 102 -3.25 -21.65 -11.81
C ARG A 102 -3.90 -22.94 -11.32
N ALA A 103 -4.34 -22.99 -10.05
CA ALA A 103 -5.07 -24.14 -9.51
C ALA A 103 -6.45 -24.28 -10.14
N GLU A 104 -7.20 -23.18 -10.27
CA GLU A 104 -8.52 -23.16 -10.88
C GLU A 104 -8.47 -23.57 -12.37
N ALA A 105 -7.48 -23.08 -13.12
CA ALA A 105 -7.26 -23.48 -14.51
C ALA A 105 -7.05 -25.00 -14.65
N ARG A 106 -6.23 -25.61 -13.77
CA ARG A 106 -5.99 -27.07 -13.73
C ARG A 106 -7.27 -27.85 -13.38
N ASN A 107 -8.05 -27.36 -12.41
CA ASN A 107 -9.31 -27.98 -12.02
C ASN A 107 -10.34 -27.97 -13.16
N ARG A 108 -10.42 -26.87 -13.90
CA ARG A 108 -11.29 -26.76 -15.10
C ARG A 108 -10.84 -27.69 -16.22
N GLN A 109 -9.54 -27.77 -16.50
CA GLN A 109 -8.97 -28.70 -17.48
C GLN A 109 -9.32 -30.15 -17.15
N ARG A 110 -9.21 -30.56 -15.89
CA ARG A 110 -9.61 -31.90 -15.44
C ARG A 110 -11.09 -32.17 -15.71
N LYS A 111 -11.99 -31.26 -15.31
CA LYS A 111 -13.45 -31.38 -15.52
C LYS A 111 -13.84 -31.43 -17.00
N LEU A 112 -13.11 -30.73 -17.88
CA LEU A 112 -13.31 -30.79 -19.32
C LEU A 112 -12.86 -32.14 -19.91
N GLY A 113 -11.72 -32.67 -19.47
CA GLY A 113 -11.23 -33.98 -19.90
C GLY A 113 -12.15 -35.14 -19.51
N THR A 114 -12.80 -35.08 -18.34
CA THR A 114 -13.76 -36.11 -17.90
C THR A 114 -15.09 -36.06 -18.63
N LYS A 115 -15.45 -34.94 -19.27
CA LYS A 115 -16.69 -34.82 -20.07
C LYS A 115 -16.53 -35.29 -21.52
N LEU A 116 -15.30 -35.50 -21.97
CA LEU A 116 -14.95 -35.92 -23.33
C LEU A 116 -14.68 -37.44 -23.44
N GLN A 117 -14.78 -38.16 -22.32
CA GLN A 117 -14.87 -39.63 -22.28
C GLN A 117 -16.32 -40.04 -22.04
#